data_AF-A0A2M9K389-F1
#
_entry.id   AF-A0A2M9K389-F1
#
_cell.length_a   1.000
_cell.length_b   1.000
_cell.length_c   1.000
_cell.angle_alpha   90.00
_cell.angle_beta   90.00
_cell.angle_gamma   90.00
#
_symmetry.space_group_name_H-M   'P 1'
#
loop_
_entity.id
_entity.type
_entity.pdbx_description
1 polymer ?
#
loop_
_entity_poly.entity_id
_entity_poly.type
_entity_poly.pdbx_seq_one_letter_code
_entity_poly.pdbx_strand_id
1 'polypeptide(L)'
;MTGLLRGPWGVLVVLANMLNAYVAYGALVTRPQGDWDEQTLTGIEFASVLLIAFGTLTLLATLLAVRRRSLGRWWLTPPLGFLVVGAARWSYIAIGFPRGFGG
;
A
#
# COMPACT_ATOMS: atom_id res chain seq x y z
N MET A 1 17.73 -20.10 -2.07
CA MET A 1 17.35 -19.77 -3.47
C MET A 1 17.24 -18.25 -3.62
N THR A 2 18.36 -17.54 -3.71
CA THR A 2 18.41 -16.08 -3.75
C THR A 2 18.84 -15.61 -5.14
N GLY A 3 17.93 -15.70 -6.11
CA GLY A 3 18.07 -15.04 -7.41
C GLY A 3 17.78 -13.55 -7.33
N LEU A 4 18.31 -12.87 -6.31
CA LEU A 4 17.78 -11.63 -5.73
C LEU A 4 17.78 -10.43 -6.69
N LEU A 5 18.47 -10.47 -7.83
CA LEU A 5 18.60 -9.32 -8.74
C LEU A 5 18.75 -9.75 -10.22
N ARG A 6 17.89 -10.65 -10.74
CA ARG A 6 17.93 -11.06 -12.16
C ARG A 6 17.32 -10.00 -13.10
N GLY A 7 17.85 -8.77 -13.05
CA GLY A 7 17.58 -7.71 -14.02
C GLY A 7 16.83 -6.49 -13.47
N PRO A 8 16.59 -5.47 -14.31
CA PRO A 8 16.00 -4.19 -13.92
C PRO A 8 14.62 -4.33 -13.27
N TRP A 9 13.87 -5.39 -13.60
CA TRP A 9 12.58 -5.70 -12.99
C TRP A 9 12.65 -5.98 -11.50
N GLY A 10 13.69 -6.68 -11.03
CA GLY A 10 13.87 -6.94 -9.59
C GLY A 10 14.10 -5.64 -8.82
N VAL A 11 14.96 -4.77 -9.36
CA VAL A 11 15.26 -3.44 -8.77
C VAL A 11 14.00 -2.58 -8.72
N LEU A 12 13.25 -2.49 -9.83
CA LEU A 12 12.00 -1.73 -9.89
C LEU A 12 10.97 -2.24 -8.87
N VAL A 13 10.80 -3.55 -8.74
CA VAL A 13 9.86 -4.14 -7.77
C VAL A 13 10.31 -3.87 -6.33
N VAL A 14 11.60 -3.94 -6.03
CA VAL A 14 12.14 -3.61 -4.70
C VAL A 14 11.88 -2.14 -4.36
N LEU A 15 12.20 -1.22 -5.27
CA LEU A 15 11.97 0.22 -5.07
C LEU A 15 10.49 0.53 -4.90
N ALA A 16 9.61 -0.10 -5.69
CA ALA A 16 8.16 0.06 -5.55
C ALA A 16 7.65 -0.45 -4.20
N ASN A 17 8.19 -1.57 -3.69
CA ASN A 17 7.86 -2.06 -2.36
C ASN A 17 8.40 -1.15 -1.24
N MET A 18 9.57 -0.54 -1.41
CA MET A 18 10.07 0.48 -0.47
C MET A 18 9.17 1.71 -0.44
N LEU A 19 8.71 2.18 -1.61
CA LEU A 19 7.76 3.28 -1.69
C LEU A 19 6.45 2.93 -0.98
N ASN A 20 5.90 1.72 -1.20
CA ASN A 20 4.72 1.25 -0.48
C ASN A 20 4.96 1.20 1.04
N ALA A 21 6.13 0.74 1.48
CA ALA A 21 6.47 0.71 2.90
C ALA A 21 6.50 2.12 3.52
N TYR A 22 7.05 3.10 2.81
CA TYR A 22 7.06 4.49 3.26
C TYR A 22 5.65 5.07 3.37
N VAL A 23 4.79 4.85 2.37
CA VAL A 23 3.39 5.32 2.39
C VAL A 23 2.60 4.63 3.50
N ALA A 24 2.79 3.32 3.69
CA ALA A 24 2.18 2.56 4.78
C ALA A 24 2.61 3.08 6.15
N TYR A 25 3.90 3.38 6.32
CA TYR A 25 4.40 3.99 7.55
C TYR A 25 3.71 5.33 7.84
N GLY A 26 3.59 6.21 6.84
CA GLY A 26 2.87 7.47 6.98
C GLY A 26 1.40 7.28 7.41
N ALA A 27 0.68 6.37 6.77
CA ALA A 27 -0.73 6.10 7.09
C ALA A 27 -0.93 5.48 8.50
N LEU A 28 0.06 4.73 9.01
CA LEU A 28 0.00 4.05 10.30
C LEU A 28 0.46 4.94 11.47
N VAL A 29 1.44 5.81 11.24
CA VAL A 29 1.95 6.73 12.28
C VAL A 29 1.01 7.89 12.49
N THR A 30 0.39 8.39 11.43
CA THR A 30 -0.61 9.45 11.56
C THR A 30 -1.84 8.91 12.27
N ARG A 31 -2.11 9.43 13.46
CA ARG A 31 -3.28 9.10 14.27
C ARG A 31 -4.18 10.33 14.36
N PRO A 32 -5.49 10.21 14.08
CA PRO A 32 -6.41 11.32 14.26
C PRO A 32 -6.53 11.64 15.76
N GLN A 33 -6.60 12.92 16.09
CA GLN A 33 -6.79 13.35 17.50
C GLN A 33 -8.25 13.24 17.94
N GLY A 34 -9.19 13.24 17.00
CA GLY A 34 -10.62 13.07 17.21
C GLY A 34 -11.40 13.29 15.91
N ASP A 35 -12.71 13.12 15.96
CA ASP A 35 -13.60 13.17 14.78
C ASP A 35 -13.67 14.57 14.15
N TRP A 36 -13.31 15.61 14.91
CA TRP A 36 -13.20 17.00 14.45
C TRP A 36 -11.96 17.27 13.60
N ASP A 37 -10.98 16.35 13.55
CA ASP A 37 -9.72 16.51 12.83
C ASP A 37 -9.85 16.03 11.37
N GLU A 38 -10.73 16.70 10.63
CA GLU A 38 -11.09 16.34 9.25
C GLU A 38 -9.88 16.36 8.30
N GLN A 39 -8.94 17.28 8.52
CA GLN A 39 -7.75 17.40 7.70
C GLN A 39 -6.84 16.18 7.86
N THR A 40 -6.63 15.71 9.10
CA THR A 40 -5.83 14.51 9.35
C THR A 40 -6.55 13.25 8.87
N LEU A 41 -7.86 13.15 9.09
CA LEU A 41 -8.67 12.02 8.60
C LEU A 41 -8.61 11.92 7.07
N THR A 42 -8.80 13.04 6.37
CA THR A 42 -8.70 13.10 4.90
C THR A 42 -7.28 12.76 4.42
N GLY A 43 -6.25 13.19 5.15
CA GLY A 43 -4.86 12.82 4.87
C GLY A 43 -4.60 11.31 5.00
N ILE A 44 -5.14 10.66 6.05
CA ILE A 44 -5.02 9.21 6.24
C ILE A 44 -5.77 8.45 5.15
N GLU A 45 -6.98 8.89 4.79
CA GLU A 45 -7.74 8.28 3.69
C GLU A 45 -6.98 8.39 2.37
N PHE A 46 -6.49 9.59 2.02
CA PHE A 46 -5.71 9.80 0.81
C PHE A 46 -4.45 8.93 0.79
N ALA A 47 -3.71 8.86 1.90
CA ALA A 47 -2.54 8.00 2.03
C ALA A 47 -2.90 6.50 1.89
N SER A 48 -4.05 6.08 2.42
CA SER A 48 -4.52 4.70 2.32
C SER A 48 -4.92 4.33 0.89
N VAL A 49 -5.65 5.22 0.19
CA VAL A 49 -5.98 5.04 -1.23
C VAL A 49 -4.71 5.02 -2.08
N LEU A 50 -3.75 5.90 -1.80
CA LEU A 50 -2.47 5.94 -2.50
C LEU A 50 -1.67 4.64 -2.28
N LEU A 51 -1.67 4.11 -1.05
CA LEU A 51 -1.06 2.82 -0.74
C LEU A 51 -1.73 1.67 -1.51
N ILE A 52 -3.05 1.68 -1.64
CA ILE A 52 -3.79 0.68 -2.42
C ILE A 52 -3.44 0.79 -3.91
N ALA A 53 -3.39 2.01 -4.45
CA ALA A 53 -3.05 2.26 -5.85
C ALA A 53 -1.62 1.79 -6.17
N PHE A 54 -0.63 2.21 -5.37
CA PHE A 54 0.75 1.78 -5.55
C PHE A 54 0.95 0.29 -5.27
N GLY A 55 0.28 -0.28 -4.26
CA GLY A 55 0.25 -1.70 -4.00
C GLY A 55 -0.28 -2.51 -5.19
N THR A 56 -1.35 -2.02 -5.84
CA THR A 56 -1.94 -2.65 -7.03
C THR A 56 -0.99 -2.60 -8.22
N LEU A 57 -0.41 -1.44 -8.51
CA LEU A 57 0.58 -1.29 -9.58
C LEU A 57 1.80 -2.17 -9.35
N THR A 58 2.28 -2.23 -8.09
CA THR A 58 3.40 -3.08 -7.69
C THR A 58 3.05 -4.56 -7.84
N LEU A 59 1.84 -4.97 -7.47
CA LEU A 59 1.34 -6.33 -7.66
C LEU A 59 1.32 -6.70 -9.15
N LEU A 60 0.78 -5.83 -10.01
CA LEU A 60 0.70 -6.05 -11.45
C LEU A 60 2.10 -6.15 -12.08
N ALA A 61 3.01 -5.25 -11.71
CA ALA A 61 4.41 -5.30 -12.16
C ALA A 61 5.09 -6.61 -11.72
N THR A 62 4.86 -7.03 -10.47
CA THR A 62 5.39 -8.28 -9.92
C THR A 62 4.78 -9.50 -10.62
N LEU A 63 3.48 -9.50 -10.89
CA LEU A 63 2.80 -10.55 -11.65
C LEU A 63 3.39 -10.70 -13.06
N LEU A 64 3.68 -9.58 -13.73
CA LEU A 64 4.31 -9.59 -15.04
C LEU A 64 5.72 -10.20 -14.97
N ALA A 65 6.51 -9.83 -13.97
CA ALA A 65 7.86 -10.38 -13.74
C ALA A 65 7.84 -11.88 -13.38
N VAL A 66 6.87 -12.32 -12.58
CA VAL A 66 6.65 -13.74 -12.26
C VAL A 66 6.20 -14.53 -13.50
N ARG A 67 5.30 -13.96 -14.32
CA ARG A 67 4.84 -14.59 -15.58
C ARG A 67 5.98 -14.74 -16.59
N ARG A 68 6.91 -13.79 -16.62
CA ARG A 68 8.16 -13.85 -17.39
C ARG A 68 9.21 -14.81 -16.78
N ARG A 69 8.88 -15.54 -15.71
CA ARG A 69 9.77 -16.42 -14.92
C ARG A 69 11.06 -15.74 -14.42
N SER A 70 11.05 -14.41 -14.31
CA SER A 70 12.19 -13.63 -13.82
C SER A 70 12.24 -13.63 -12.29
N LEU A 71 11.08 -13.69 -11.62
CA LEU A 71 10.93 -13.73 -10.17
C LEU A 71 10.10 -14.94 -9.71
N GLY A 72 10.37 -15.43 -8.50
CA GLY A 72 9.60 -16.51 -7.87
C GLY A 72 8.22 -16.04 -7.40
N ARG A 73 7.22 -16.93 -7.37
CA ARG A 73 5.84 -16.61 -6.93
C ARG A 73 5.76 -16.00 -5.52
N TRP A 74 6.75 -16.29 -4.66
CA TRP A 74 6.88 -15.70 -3.33
C TRP A 74 7.03 -14.17 -3.34
N TRP A 75 7.46 -13.55 -4.44
CA TRP A 75 7.55 -12.10 -4.56
C TRP A 75 6.19 -11.38 -4.60
N LEU A 76 5.08 -12.12 -4.73
CA LEU A 76 3.73 -11.55 -4.64
C LEU A 76 3.28 -11.27 -3.21
N THR A 77 3.95 -11.83 -2.20
CA THR A 77 3.52 -11.67 -0.80
C THR A 77 3.64 -10.23 -0.29
N PRO A 78 4.72 -9.46 -0.57
CA PRO A 78 4.81 -8.07 -0.11
C PRO A 78 3.72 -7.14 -0.67
N PRO A 79 3.46 -7.07 -2.01
CA PRO A 79 2.43 -6.17 -2.53
C PRO A 79 1.03 -6.56 -2.07
N LEU A 80 0.74 -7.85 -1.90
CA LEU A 80 -0.52 -8.30 -1.28
C LEU A 80 -0.64 -7.82 0.17
N GLY A 81 0.44 -7.90 0.95
CA GLY A 81 0.46 -7.38 2.32
C GLY A 81 0.15 -5.89 2.38
N PHE A 82 0.75 -5.08 1.51
CA PHE A 82 0.48 -3.65 1.45
C PHE A 82 -0.98 -3.33 1.06
N LEU A 83 -1.56 -4.09 0.13
CA LEU A 83 -2.98 -3.94 -0.22
C LEU A 83 -3.89 -4.23 0.99
N VAL A 84 -3.61 -5.29 1.73
CA VAL A 84 -4.37 -5.64 2.94
C VAL A 84 -4.24 -4.54 3.99
N VAL A 85 -3.03 -4.02 4.23
CA VAL A 85 -2.79 -2.94 5.19
C VAL A 85 -3.52 -1.66 4.80
N GLY A 86 -3.42 -1.25 3.52
CA GLY A 86 -4.12 -0.07 3.02
C GLY A 86 -5.64 -0.20 3.12
N ALA A 87 -6.19 -1.35 2.72
CA ALA A 87 -7.62 -1.64 2.84
C ALA A 87 -8.08 -1.64 4.30
N ALA A 88 -7.36 -2.32 5.20
CA ALA A 88 -7.69 -2.38 6.61
C ALA A 88 -7.66 -0.98 7.26
N ARG A 89 -6.65 -0.16 6.93
CA ARG A 89 -6.54 1.20 7.45
C ARG A 89 -7.65 2.10 6.93
N TRP A 90 -7.98 2.01 5.64
CA TRP A 90 -9.09 2.75 5.06
C TRP A 90 -10.44 2.36 5.67
N SER A 91 -10.72 1.05 5.80
CA SER A 91 -11.94 0.55 6.45
C SER A 91 -12.03 0.97 7.92
N TYR A 92 -10.92 0.98 8.65
CA TYR A 92 -10.89 1.47 10.03
C TYR A 92 -11.34 2.92 10.12
N ILE A 93 -10.86 3.80 9.23
CA ILE A 93 -11.28 5.21 9.22
C ILE A 93 -12.75 5.33 8.82
N ALA A 94 -13.18 4.63 7.76
CA ALA A 94 -14.54 4.70 7.26
C ALA A 94 -15.59 4.22 8.29
N ILE A 95 -15.26 3.22 9.11
CA ILE A 95 -16.15 2.68 10.15
C ILE A 95 -16.05 3.48 11.45
N GLY A 96 -14.84 3.88 11.86
CA GLY A 96 -14.59 4.54 13.14
C GLY A 96 -14.94 6.03 13.15
N PHE A 97 -14.86 6.69 12.00
CA PHE A 97 -15.16 8.10 11.82
C PHE A 97 -16.14 8.27 10.65
N PRO A 98 -17.39 7.78 10.78
CA PRO A 98 -18.37 7.95 9.73
C PRO A 98 -18.59 9.45 9.56
N ARG A 99 -18.16 10.01 8.41
CA ARG A 99 -18.49 11.40 8.07
C ARG A 99 -20.01 11.52 8.13
N GLY A 100 -20.51 12.25 9.12
CA GLY A 100 -21.91 12.61 9.16
C GLY A 100 -22.25 13.25 7.81
N PHE A 101 -23.38 12.87 7.23
CA PHE A 101 -23.97 13.61 6.11
C PHE A 101 -24.37 15.02 6.61
N GLY A 102 -23.41 15.90 6.81
CA GLY A 102 -23.58 17.32 7.08
C GLY A 102 -23.03 18.08 5.88
N GLY A 103 -23.94 18.62 5.07
CA GLY A 103 -23.62 19.44 3.90
C GLY A 103 -23.15 20.85 4.24
#